data_AF-A0A2N9NDE0-F1
#
_entry.id   AF-A0A2N9NDE0-F1
#
_cell.length_a   1.000
_cell.length_b   1.000
_cell.length_c   1.000
_cell.angle_alpha   90.00
_cell.angle_beta   90.00
_cell.angle_gamma   90.00
#
_symmetry.space_group_name_H-M   'P 1'
#
loop_
_entity.id
_entity.type
_entity.pdbx_description
1 polymer ?
#
loop_
_entity_poly.entity_id
_entity_poly.type
_entity_poly.pdbx_seq_one_letter_code
_entity_poly.pdbx_strand_id
1 'polypeptide(L)'
;MPQEETTSADHEVRADDRYDAQRIEGKWFERWPQDGSLYAAELDSAKPKYYALEMLPYPSGALHMGHVRNYSIGDALARYMWMNGYNVLHPMGWDSFGLPAENAAISAHTPPREWTLRNIANMKAQMKRLGFAYDWSREVTTCLPEYYRWNQWFFLKLYEKGLAYRKQSKVNWCPKCATVLANEQVVAGWALPTLPRTLSPSSPPAWIRSSARLPSSLHQSIRW
;
A
#
# COMPACT_ATOMS: atom_id res chain seq x y z
N MET A 1 46.67 1.16 65.92
CA MET A 1 46.12 1.19 64.55
C MET A 1 45.05 0.11 64.46
N PRO A 2 43.76 0.45 64.29
CA PRO A 2 42.75 -0.54 63.98
C PRO A 2 42.86 -0.91 62.49
N GLN A 3 42.75 -2.20 62.19
CA GLN A 3 42.73 -2.74 60.84
C GLN A 3 41.36 -2.48 60.22
N GLU A 4 41.33 -1.87 59.04
CA GLU A 4 40.12 -1.72 58.22
C GLU A 4 39.71 -3.08 57.67
N GLU A 5 38.54 -3.58 58.08
CA GLU A 5 37.82 -4.64 57.38
C GLU A 5 37.29 -4.07 56.05
N THR A 6 37.98 -4.41 54.96
CA THR A 6 37.45 -4.22 53.61
C THR A 6 36.39 -5.30 53.35
N THR A 7 35.13 -4.97 53.63
CA THR A 7 33.98 -5.71 53.10
C THR A 7 33.99 -5.62 51.58
N SER A 8 34.35 -6.70 50.90
CA SER A 8 34.15 -6.83 49.46
C SER A 8 32.65 -6.86 49.19
N ALA A 9 32.11 -5.74 48.74
CA ALA A 9 30.77 -5.70 48.18
C ALA A 9 30.78 -6.57 46.92
N ASP A 10 30.19 -7.76 47.02
CA ASP A 10 29.80 -8.57 45.88
C ASP A 10 28.92 -7.72 44.97
N HIS A 11 29.52 -7.24 43.89
CA HIS A 11 28.79 -6.65 42.77
C HIS A 11 28.09 -7.81 42.04
N GLU A 12 26.93 -8.21 42.57
CA GLU A 12 25.96 -9.00 41.83
C GLU A 12 25.63 -8.23 40.55
N VAL A 13 26.10 -8.77 39.42
CA VAL A 13 25.85 -8.23 38.09
C VAL A 13 24.33 -8.21 37.89
N ARG A 14 23.75 -7.00 37.92
CA ARG A 14 22.33 -6.76 37.65
C ARG A 14 21.93 -7.42 36.33
N ALA A 15 20.72 -7.97 36.32
CA ALA A 15 20.08 -8.61 35.18
C ALA A 15 20.43 -7.89 33.87
N ASP A 16 21.02 -8.65 32.96
CA ASP A 16 21.47 -8.27 31.62
C ASP A 16 20.77 -7.04 31.00
N ASP A 17 21.41 -5.86 31.07
CA ASP A 17 20.95 -4.59 30.47
C ASP A 17 21.00 -4.59 28.92
N ARG A 18 21.22 -5.75 28.29
CA ARG A 18 21.24 -5.88 26.81
C ARG A 18 19.85 -5.60 26.21
N TYR A 19 19.86 -4.92 25.06
CA TYR A 19 18.65 -4.63 24.30
C TYR A 19 17.96 -5.94 23.84
N ASP A 20 16.71 -6.11 24.26
CA ASP A 20 15.83 -7.22 23.87
C ASP A 20 14.66 -6.68 23.03
N ALA A 21 14.79 -6.83 21.71
CA ALA A 21 13.77 -6.42 20.75
C ALA A 21 12.44 -7.17 20.94
N GLN A 22 12.47 -8.48 21.24
CA GLN A 22 11.25 -9.27 21.33
C GLN A 22 10.37 -8.81 22.48
N ARG A 23 10.99 -8.57 23.64
CA ARG A 23 10.30 -8.07 24.83
C ARG A 23 9.78 -6.65 24.62
N ILE A 24 10.62 -5.75 24.08
CA ILE A 24 10.26 -4.33 23.93
C ILE A 24 9.20 -4.13 22.84
N GLU A 25 9.37 -4.75 21.67
CA GLU A 25 8.39 -4.66 20.59
C GLU A 25 7.07 -5.32 20.99
N GLY A 26 7.09 -6.45 21.70
CA GLY A 26 5.89 -7.13 22.19
C GLY A 26 5.02 -6.22 23.07
N LYS A 27 5.65 -5.50 24.01
CA LYS A 27 4.95 -4.50 24.86
C LYS A 27 4.22 -3.45 24.03
N TRP A 28 4.88 -2.86 23.03
CA TRP A 28 4.29 -1.78 22.24
C TRP A 28 3.27 -2.28 21.21
N PHE A 29 3.51 -3.47 20.64
CA PHE A 29 2.57 -4.18 19.77
C PHE A 29 1.23 -4.43 20.46
N GLU A 30 1.24 -4.76 21.75
CA GLU A 30 0.01 -4.90 22.55
C GLU A 30 -0.60 -3.55 22.93
N ARG A 31 0.24 -2.56 23.29
CA ARG A 31 -0.23 -1.28 23.83
C ARG A 31 -0.87 -0.37 22.80
N TRP A 32 -0.25 -0.17 21.63
CA TRP A 32 -0.74 0.80 20.64
C TRP A 32 -2.14 0.49 20.12
N PRO A 33 -2.50 -0.76 19.76
CA PRO A 33 -3.84 -1.06 19.25
C PRO A 33 -4.97 -0.93 20.29
N GLN A 34 -4.65 -0.87 21.58
CA GLN A 34 -5.66 -0.64 22.64
C GLN A 34 -6.26 0.77 22.57
N ASP A 35 -5.54 1.71 21.95
CA ASP A 35 -6.02 3.05 21.65
C ASP A 35 -6.20 3.20 20.14
N GLY A 36 -7.41 2.89 19.68
CA GLY A 36 -7.77 3.03 18.25
C GLY A 36 -7.73 4.47 17.75
N SER A 37 -7.62 5.47 18.64
CA SER A 37 -7.53 6.89 18.28
C SER A 37 -6.08 7.39 18.14
N LEU A 38 -5.09 6.62 18.62
CA LEU A 38 -3.70 7.06 18.73
C LEU A 38 -3.09 7.57 17.41
N TYR A 39 -3.45 6.93 16.29
CA TYR A 39 -2.98 7.27 14.95
C TYR A 39 -4.12 7.62 13.98
N ALA A 40 -5.32 7.88 14.51
CA ALA A 40 -6.47 8.27 13.69
C ALA A 40 -6.44 9.78 13.41
N ALA A 41 -6.72 10.17 12.17
CA ALA A 41 -6.85 11.58 11.83
C ALA A 41 -8.17 12.16 12.36
N GLU A 42 -8.08 13.27 13.09
CA GLU A 42 -9.23 13.98 13.65
C GLU A 42 -9.97 14.74 12.53
N LEU A 43 -11.29 14.59 12.40
CA LEU A 43 -12.06 15.24 11.32
C LEU A 43 -12.14 16.77 11.49
N ASP A 44 -12.37 17.23 12.72
CA ASP A 44 -12.63 18.64 13.04
C ASP A 44 -11.49 19.28 13.86
N SER A 45 -10.25 18.87 13.60
CA SER A 45 -9.09 19.37 14.32
C SER A 45 -8.68 20.78 13.89
N ALA A 46 -8.35 21.63 14.86
CA ALA A 46 -7.74 22.95 14.62
C ALA A 46 -6.23 22.88 14.24
N LYS A 47 -5.58 21.73 14.43
CA LYS A 47 -4.18 21.51 14.06
C LYS A 47 -3.99 21.57 12.54
N PRO A 48 -2.80 21.97 12.05
CA PRO A 48 -2.49 21.92 10.62
C PRO A 48 -2.58 20.47 10.11
N LYS A 49 -3.23 20.29 8.95
CA LYS A 49 -3.40 18.97 8.33
C LYS A 49 -2.10 18.50 7.65
N TYR A 50 -1.84 17.21 7.72
CA TYR A 50 -0.80 16.55 6.94
C TYR A 50 -1.31 15.23 6.39
N TYR A 51 -1.00 14.89 5.13
CA TYR A 51 -1.37 13.61 4.54
C TYR A 51 -0.09 12.89 4.10
N ALA A 52 0.31 11.89 4.88
CA ALA A 52 1.39 10.97 4.54
C ALA A 52 0.78 9.77 3.78
N LEU A 53 1.22 9.53 2.55
CA LEU A 53 0.70 8.44 1.72
C LEU A 53 1.82 7.73 0.98
N GLU A 54 1.88 6.42 1.18
CA GLU A 54 2.68 5.50 0.38
C GLU A 54 1.81 4.82 -0.70
N MET A 55 2.46 4.31 -1.74
CA MET A 55 1.77 3.49 -2.72
C MET A 55 1.26 2.20 -2.07
N LEU A 56 -0.05 1.93 -2.24
CA LEU A 56 -0.71 0.75 -1.69
C LEU A 56 -0.11 -0.54 -2.29
N PRO A 57 0.06 -1.61 -1.50
CA PRO A 57 0.58 -2.86 -1.99
C PRO A 57 -0.44 -3.64 -2.81
N TYR A 58 0.07 -4.42 -3.78
CA TYR A 58 -0.67 -5.52 -4.36
C TYR A 58 -0.64 -6.74 -3.42
N PRO A 59 -1.79 -7.34 -3.04
CA PRO A 59 -1.85 -8.51 -2.18
C PRO A 59 -1.56 -9.81 -2.96
N SER A 60 -0.42 -9.84 -3.66
CA SER A 60 0.02 -10.98 -4.47
C SER A 60 0.79 -12.03 -3.66
N GLY A 61 1.16 -11.73 -2.41
CA GLY A 61 1.90 -12.62 -1.52
C GLY A 61 2.17 -11.99 -0.15
N ALA A 62 3.34 -12.25 0.43
CA ALA A 62 3.79 -11.66 1.69
C ALA A 62 4.62 -10.39 1.49
N LEU A 63 4.78 -9.57 2.54
CA LEU A 63 5.68 -8.41 2.50
C LEU A 63 7.14 -8.86 2.29
N HIS A 64 7.78 -8.36 1.23
CA HIS A 64 9.23 -8.37 1.07
C HIS A 64 9.90 -7.06 1.56
N MET A 65 11.24 -7.05 1.68
CA MET A 65 12.00 -5.89 2.17
C MET A 65 11.80 -4.58 1.39
N GLY A 66 11.46 -4.65 0.09
CA GLY A 66 11.04 -3.46 -0.67
C GLY A 66 9.82 -2.75 -0.08
N HIS A 67 8.83 -3.50 0.42
CA HIS A 67 7.68 -2.94 1.12
C HIS A 67 8.11 -2.32 2.45
N VAL A 68 8.92 -3.04 3.23
CA VAL A 68 9.42 -2.56 4.53
C VAL A 68 10.12 -1.22 4.35
N ARG A 69 11.02 -1.10 3.37
CA ARG A 69 11.69 0.17 3.06
C ARG A 69 10.69 1.29 2.74
N ASN A 70 9.71 1.02 1.86
CA ASN A 70 8.74 2.03 1.44
C ASN A 70 7.90 2.54 2.62
N TYR A 71 7.37 1.62 3.42
CA TYR A 71 6.46 1.91 4.52
C TYR A 71 7.18 2.45 5.77
N SER A 72 8.40 2.02 6.05
CA SER A 72 9.21 2.60 7.14
C SER A 72 9.54 4.07 6.91
N ILE A 73 9.73 4.51 5.66
CA ILE A 73 9.99 5.92 5.35
C ILE A 73 8.74 6.76 5.62
N GLY A 74 7.57 6.31 5.16
CA GLY A 74 6.31 7.01 5.39
C GLY A 74 5.93 7.04 6.88
N ASP A 75 6.10 5.93 7.59
CA ASP A 75 5.86 5.84 9.04
C ASP A 75 6.76 6.78 9.85
N ALA A 76 8.06 6.83 9.55
CA ALA A 76 8.98 7.75 10.22
C ALA A 76 8.56 9.22 10.01
N LEU A 77 8.14 9.58 8.80
CA LEU A 77 7.66 10.93 8.48
C LEU A 77 6.33 11.22 9.18
N ALA A 78 5.37 10.30 9.17
CA ALA A 78 4.08 10.47 9.84
C ALA A 78 4.26 10.69 11.35
N ARG A 79 5.09 9.86 12.01
CA ARG A 79 5.50 10.01 13.41
C ARG A 79 6.14 11.35 13.70
N TYR A 80 7.08 11.77 12.86
CA TYR A 80 7.69 13.09 12.97
C TYR A 80 6.64 14.21 12.87
N MET A 81 5.70 14.15 11.92
CA MET A 81 4.68 15.18 11.76
C MET A 81 3.67 15.21 12.92
N TRP A 82 3.23 14.06 13.44
CA TRP A 82 2.41 13.99 14.65
C TRP A 82 3.11 14.65 15.84
N MET A 83 4.40 14.34 16.04
CA MET A 83 5.21 14.92 17.13
C MET A 83 5.42 16.44 16.98
N ASN A 84 5.34 16.97 15.76
CA ASN A 84 5.35 18.41 15.47
C ASN A 84 3.96 19.07 15.55
N GLY A 85 2.95 18.37 16.07
CA GLY A 85 1.63 18.94 16.34
C GLY A 85 0.68 18.98 15.14
N TYR A 86 0.97 18.26 14.06
CA TYR A 86 0.06 18.14 12.91
C TYR A 86 -1.05 17.11 13.18
N ASN A 87 -2.21 17.33 12.56
CA ASN A 87 -3.22 16.31 12.38
C ASN A 87 -2.89 15.49 11.14
N VAL A 88 -2.24 14.34 11.34
CA VAL A 88 -1.73 13.50 10.24
C VAL A 88 -2.75 12.43 9.89
N LEU A 89 -3.09 12.36 8.61
CA LEU A 89 -3.73 11.21 7.98
C LEU A 89 -2.63 10.33 7.38
N HIS A 90 -2.47 9.12 7.92
CA HIS A 90 -1.57 8.09 7.41
C HIS A 90 -2.36 6.79 7.20
N PRO A 91 -3.01 6.62 6.04
CA PRO A 91 -3.88 5.49 5.78
C PRO A 91 -3.12 4.34 5.12
N MET A 92 -3.74 3.16 5.14
CA MET A 92 -3.30 2.01 4.35
C MET A 92 -4.51 1.35 3.69
N GLY A 93 -4.26 0.52 2.69
CA GLY A 93 -5.27 -0.20 1.95
C GLY A 93 -4.63 -1.20 0.99
N TRP A 94 -5.43 -1.78 0.12
CA TRP A 94 -5.01 -2.91 -0.71
C TRP A 94 -5.40 -2.69 -2.16
N ASP A 95 -4.39 -2.57 -3.04
CA ASP A 95 -4.64 -2.57 -4.48
C ASP A 95 -4.83 -4.01 -4.96
N SER A 96 -6.06 -4.46 -4.82
CA SER A 96 -6.47 -5.86 -4.78
C SER A 96 -7.14 -6.37 -6.06
N PHE A 97 -7.21 -5.54 -7.11
CA PHE A 97 -7.73 -5.93 -8.42
C PHE A 97 -6.61 -6.12 -9.46
N GLY A 98 -6.98 -6.74 -10.58
CA GLY A 98 -6.14 -6.78 -11.77
C GLY A 98 -5.13 -7.93 -11.82
N LEU A 99 -4.30 -7.87 -12.86
CA LEU A 99 -3.41 -8.96 -13.26
C LEU A 99 -2.49 -9.50 -12.15
N PRO A 100 -1.89 -8.68 -11.27
CA PRO A 100 -1.00 -9.22 -10.24
C PRO A 100 -1.69 -10.19 -9.27
N ALA A 101 -2.88 -9.81 -8.77
CA ALA A 101 -3.64 -10.63 -7.82
C ALA A 101 -4.26 -11.86 -8.50
N GLU A 102 -4.82 -11.70 -9.69
CA GLU A 102 -5.41 -12.80 -10.46
C GLU A 102 -4.38 -13.85 -10.88
N ASN A 103 -3.23 -13.42 -11.43
CA ASN A 103 -2.18 -14.35 -11.86
C ASN A 103 -1.58 -15.13 -10.69
N ALA A 104 -1.43 -14.50 -9.52
CA ALA A 104 -0.96 -15.17 -8.31
C ALA A 104 -1.97 -16.23 -7.84
N ALA A 105 -3.27 -15.88 -7.84
CA ALA A 105 -4.33 -16.81 -7.47
C ALA A 105 -4.44 -18.01 -8.41
N ILE A 106 -4.36 -17.77 -9.72
CA ILE A 106 -4.32 -18.82 -10.76
C ILE A 106 -3.14 -19.76 -10.54
N SER A 107 -1.93 -19.21 -10.31
CA SER A 107 -0.73 -20.00 -10.05
C SER A 107 -0.83 -20.84 -8.77
N ALA A 108 -1.60 -20.37 -7.79
CA ALA A 108 -1.86 -21.06 -6.53
C ALA A 108 -3.11 -21.94 -6.55
N HIS A 109 -3.77 -22.09 -7.70
CA HIS A 109 -5.01 -22.87 -7.87
C HIS A 109 -6.11 -22.53 -6.85
N THR A 110 -6.20 -21.25 -6.44
CA THR A 110 -7.14 -20.77 -5.43
C THR A 110 -8.05 -19.71 -6.06
N PRO A 111 -9.34 -19.62 -5.70
CA PRO A 111 -10.21 -18.54 -6.17
C PRO A 111 -9.59 -17.15 -5.87
N PRO A 112 -9.55 -16.21 -6.83
CA PRO A 112 -8.88 -14.91 -6.66
C PRO A 112 -9.31 -14.14 -5.42
N ARG A 113 -10.62 -14.13 -5.13
CA ARG A 113 -11.13 -13.47 -3.93
C ARG A 113 -10.56 -14.05 -2.64
N GLU A 114 -10.51 -15.37 -2.53
CA GLU A 114 -10.00 -16.05 -1.33
C GLU A 114 -8.50 -15.83 -1.18
N TRP A 115 -7.74 -16.00 -2.27
CA TRP A 115 -6.30 -15.74 -2.32
C TRP A 115 -5.97 -14.32 -1.85
N THR A 116 -6.65 -13.33 -2.44
CA THR A 116 -6.43 -11.92 -2.14
C THR A 116 -6.77 -11.58 -0.70
N LEU A 117 -7.93 -12.00 -0.18
CA LEU A 117 -8.32 -11.70 1.20
C LEU A 117 -7.39 -12.37 2.23
N ARG A 118 -6.92 -13.58 1.95
CA ARG A 118 -5.93 -14.27 2.78
C ARG A 118 -4.60 -13.52 2.81
N ASN A 119 -4.12 -13.05 1.66
CA ASN A 119 -2.88 -12.28 1.59
C ASN A 119 -3.01 -10.92 2.28
N ILE A 120 -4.16 -10.24 2.12
CA ILE A 120 -4.47 -9.01 2.85
C ILE A 120 -4.35 -9.24 4.37
N ALA A 121 -5.00 -10.29 4.90
CA ALA A 121 -4.95 -10.60 6.32
C ALA A 121 -3.51 -10.85 6.81
N ASN A 122 -2.71 -11.59 6.03
CA ASN A 122 -1.32 -11.88 6.34
C ASN A 122 -0.44 -10.61 6.32
N MET A 123 -0.52 -9.83 5.23
CA MET A 123 0.25 -8.58 5.10
C MET A 123 -0.12 -7.57 6.18
N LYS A 124 -1.41 -7.47 6.53
CA LYS A 124 -1.88 -6.63 7.64
C LYS A 124 -1.26 -7.06 8.97
N ALA A 125 -1.22 -8.36 9.26
CA ALA A 125 -0.58 -8.89 10.46
C ALA A 125 0.92 -8.56 10.49
N GLN A 126 1.61 -8.69 9.35
CA GLN A 126 3.03 -8.33 9.22
C GLN A 126 3.27 -6.82 9.43
N MET A 127 2.45 -5.94 8.82
CA MET A 127 2.52 -4.49 9.01
C MET A 127 2.30 -4.09 10.48
N LYS A 128 1.31 -4.70 11.14
CA LYS A 128 1.08 -4.49 12.57
C LYS A 128 2.27 -4.95 13.39
N ARG A 129 2.88 -6.11 13.06
CA ARG A 129 4.06 -6.63 13.78
C ARG A 129 5.29 -5.73 13.63
N LEU A 130 5.42 -5.08 12.47
CA LEU A 130 6.45 -4.06 12.20
C LEU A 130 6.17 -2.72 12.90
N GLY A 131 4.98 -2.53 13.47
CA GLY A 131 4.63 -1.34 14.24
C GLY A 131 4.29 -0.12 13.38
N PHE A 132 3.88 -0.29 12.12
CA PHE A 132 3.45 0.85 11.29
C PHE A 132 2.17 1.49 11.83
N ALA A 133 2.22 2.81 11.99
CA ALA A 133 1.21 3.66 12.60
C ALA A 133 0.10 4.06 11.61
N TYR A 134 -0.61 3.09 11.06
CA TYR A 134 -1.71 3.38 10.12
C TYR A 134 -3.05 3.65 10.83
N ASP A 135 -3.83 4.57 10.25
CA ASP A 135 -5.26 4.72 10.55
C ASP A 135 -6.05 3.57 9.87
N TRP A 136 -6.11 2.43 10.55
CA TRP A 136 -6.82 1.24 10.08
C TRP A 136 -8.34 1.43 9.98
N SER A 137 -8.91 2.51 10.54
CA SER A 137 -10.34 2.82 10.36
C SER A 137 -10.67 3.27 8.93
N ARG A 138 -9.66 3.70 8.18
CA ARG A 138 -9.75 4.15 6.79
C ARG A 138 -9.22 3.13 5.79
N GLU A 139 -9.09 1.88 6.21
CA GLU A 139 -8.65 0.79 5.34
C GLU A 139 -9.61 0.61 4.16
N VAL A 140 -9.05 0.56 2.95
CA VAL A 140 -9.81 0.31 1.72
C VAL A 140 -9.28 -0.93 1.02
N THR A 141 -10.20 -1.71 0.43
CA THR A 141 -9.85 -2.88 -0.40
C THR A 141 -10.52 -2.70 -1.75
N THR A 142 -9.73 -2.49 -2.80
CA THR A 142 -10.25 -2.08 -4.11
C THR A 142 -11.14 -3.14 -4.80
N CYS A 143 -11.01 -4.43 -4.44
CA CYS A 143 -11.81 -5.51 -4.98
C CYS A 143 -13.19 -5.70 -4.31
N LEU A 144 -13.48 -4.93 -3.26
CA LEU A 144 -14.76 -5.00 -2.56
C LEU A 144 -15.82 -4.04 -3.17
N PRO A 145 -17.11 -4.44 -3.19
CA PRO A 145 -18.18 -3.64 -3.79
C PRO A 145 -18.33 -2.23 -3.23
N GLU A 146 -18.05 -2.05 -1.94
CA GLU A 146 -18.11 -0.77 -1.24
C GLU A 146 -17.14 0.25 -1.85
N TYR A 147 -16.04 -0.22 -2.44
CA TYR A 147 -15.06 0.60 -3.14
C TYR A 147 -15.40 0.73 -4.64
N TYR A 148 -15.46 -0.39 -5.38
CA TYR A 148 -15.51 -0.32 -6.85
C TYR A 148 -16.86 0.19 -7.39
N ARG A 149 -17.94 0.25 -6.59
CA ARG A 149 -19.18 0.95 -6.96
C ARG A 149 -18.91 2.39 -7.40
N TRP A 150 -17.93 3.05 -6.77
CA TRP A 150 -17.54 4.40 -7.13
C TRP A 150 -16.78 4.45 -8.44
N ASN A 151 -15.96 3.43 -8.73
CA ASN A 151 -15.30 3.32 -10.04
C ASN A 151 -16.32 3.15 -11.17
N GLN A 152 -17.35 2.32 -10.95
CA GLN A 152 -18.46 2.16 -11.90
C GLN A 152 -19.21 3.50 -12.09
N TRP A 153 -19.52 4.19 -11.00
CA TRP A 153 -20.18 5.49 -11.05
C TRP A 153 -19.35 6.54 -11.79
N PHE A 154 -18.05 6.65 -11.48
CA PHE A 154 -17.12 7.56 -12.17
C PHE A 154 -17.02 7.22 -13.67
N PHE A 155 -16.97 5.94 -14.02
CA PHE A 155 -16.95 5.51 -15.41
C PHE A 155 -18.22 5.98 -16.15
N LEU A 156 -19.40 5.83 -15.54
CA LEU A 156 -20.65 6.34 -16.11
C LEU A 156 -20.61 7.87 -16.30
N LYS A 157 -20.08 8.62 -15.34
CA LYS A 157 -19.92 10.08 -15.48
C LYS A 157 -18.94 10.49 -16.57
N LEU A 158 -17.87 9.73 -16.77
CA LEU A 158 -16.96 9.93 -17.90
C LEU A 158 -17.64 9.59 -19.23
N TYR A 159 -18.45 8.54 -19.26
CA TYR A 159 -19.21 8.13 -20.45
C TYR A 159 -20.26 9.17 -20.86
N GLU A 160 -21.08 9.63 -19.90
CA GLU A 160 -22.06 10.71 -20.09
C GLU A 160 -21.43 11.99 -20.66
N LYS A 161 -20.18 12.29 -20.28
CA LYS A 161 -19.43 13.46 -20.78
C LYS A 161 -18.61 13.20 -22.06
N GLY A 162 -18.72 12.01 -22.66
CA GLY A 162 -17.95 11.64 -23.86
C GLY A 162 -16.44 11.47 -23.64
N LEU A 163 -16.01 11.34 -22.38
CA LEU A 163 -14.61 11.12 -21.98
C LEU A 163 -14.25 9.63 -21.90
N ALA A 164 -15.25 8.74 -21.79
CA ALA A 164 -15.10 7.30 -22.00
C ALA A 164 -15.97 6.89 -23.20
N TYR A 165 -15.42 6.11 -24.14
CA TYR A 165 -16.15 5.67 -25.32
C TYR A 165 -15.62 4.32 -25.82
N ARG A 166 -16.42 3.60 -26.61
CA ARG A 166 -16.04 2.32 -27.21
C ARG A 166 -15.64 2.52 -28.67
N LYS A 167 -14.44 2.08 -29.05
CA LYS A 167 -13.93 2.18 -30.43
C LYS A 167 -13.14 0.93 -30.78
N GLN A 168 -13.21 0.50 -32.04
CA GLN A 168 -12.25 -0.46 -32.59
C GLN A 168 -10.91 0.24 -32.80
N SER A 169 -9.89 -0.21 -32.08
CA SER A 169 -8.54 0.32 -32.18
C SER A 169 -7.54 -0.83 -32.16
N LYS A 170 -6.39 -0.64 -32.78
CA LYS A 170 -5.25 -1.52 -32.55
C LYS A 170 -4.87 -1.39 -31.08
N VAL A 171 -4.81 -2.52 -30.39
CA VAL A 171 -4.43 -2.59 -28.97
C VAL A 171 -3.34 -3.64 -28.78
N ASN A 172 -2.55 -3.45 -27.72
CA ASN A 172 -1.52 -4.41 -27.34
C ASN A 172 -2.21 -5.63 -26.71
N TRP A 173 -2.10 -6.80 -27.33
CA TRP A 173 -2.63 -8.04 -26.78
C TRP A 173 -1.51 -8.90 -26.20
N CYS A 174 -1.69 -9.34 -24.96
CA CYS A 174 -0.82 -10.35 -24.36
C CYS A 174 -1.49 -11.72 -24.45
N PRO A 175 -1.01 -12.64 -25.31
CA PRO A 175 -1.64 -13.96 -25.49
C PRO A 175 -1.62 -14.82 -24.23
N LYS A 176 -0.62 -14.63 -23.36
CA LYS A 176 -0.49 -15.41 -22.12
C LYS A 176 -1.34 -14.87 -20.97
N CYS A 177 -1.56 -13.56 -20.90
CA CYS A 177 -2.52 -12.97 -19.95
C CYS A 177 -3.96 -13.02 -20.49
N ALA A 178 -4.14 -13.40 -21.75
CA ALA A 178 -5.42 -13.41 -22.46
C ALA A 178 -6.20 -12.09 -22.31
N THR A 179 -5.48 -10.96 -22.34
CA THR A 179 -6.09 -9.63 -22.17
C THR A 179 -5.38 -8.55 -22.98
N VAL A 180 -6.09 -7.44 -23.15
CA VAL A 180 -5.59 -6.20 -23.72
C VAL A 180 -4.80 -5.44 -22.66
N LEU A 181 -3.68 -4.84 -23.06
CA LEU A 181 -2.82 -4.00 -22.23
C LEU A 181 -2.86 -2.54 -22.69
N ALA A 182 -2.87 -1.63 -21.72
CA ALA A 182 -2.65 -0.21 -21.98
C ALA A 182 -1.22 0.03 -22.48
N ASN A 183 -0.98 1.17 -23.14
CA ASN A 183 0.35 1.50 -23.66
C ASN A 183 1.39 1.60 -22.53
N GLU A 184 0.98 2.11 -21.37
CA GLU A 184 1.82 2.28 -20.18
C GLU A 184 2.19 0.95 -19.52
N GLN A 185 1.49 -0.14 -19.86
CA GLN A 185 1.82 -1.50 -19.41
C GLN A 185 2.80 -2.21 -20.35
N VAL A 186 3.26 -1.54 -21.41
CA VAL A 186 4.24 -2.05 -22.37
C VAL A 186 5.57 -1.31 -22.17
N VAL A 187 6.59 -2.02 -21.70
CA VAL A 187 7.94 -1.47 -21.48
C VAL A 187 8.89 -2.14 -22.46
N ALA A 188 9.53 -1.34 -23.32
CA ALA A 188 10.46 -1.81 -24.36
C ALA A 188 9.88 -2.93 -25.26
N GLY A 189 8.57 -2.87 -25.56
CA GLY A 189 7.87 -3.86 -26.39
C GLY A 189 7.35 -5.09 -25.65
N TRP A 190 7.46 -5.12 -24.32
CA TRP A 190 7.11 -6.28 -23.50
C TRP A 190 6.03 -5.93 -22.45
N ALA A 191 5.16 -6.89 -22.14
CA ALA A 191 4.10 -6.74 -21.13
C ALA A 191 4.62 -6.74 -19.68
N LEU A 192 4.29 -5.70 -18.90
CA LEU A 192 4.36 -5.77 -17.44
C LEU A 192 3.23 -6.65 -16.88
N PRO A 193 3.45 -7.44 -15.81
CA PRO A 193 4.66 -7.55 -14.99
C PRO A 193 5.64 -8.67 -15.43
N THR A 194 5.46 -9.29 -16.59
CA THR A 194 6.23 -10.48 -17.01
C THR A 194 7.03 -10.23 -18.28
N LEU A 195 8.26 -9.74 -18.12
CA LEU A 195 9.25 -9.60 -19.19
C LEU A 195 10.00 -10.93 -19.41
N PRO A 196 10.35 -11.35 -20.66
CA PRO A 196 9.96 -10.82 -21.96
C PRO A 196 8.79 -11.62 -22.56
N ARG A 197 7.67 -10.97 -22.93
CA ARG A 197 6.55 -11.60 -23.66
C ARG A 197 6.09 -10.79 -24.86
N THR A 198 6.20 -11.39 -26.04
CA THR A 198 5.82 -10.80 -27.33
C THR A 198 4.34 -10.41 -27.35
N LEU A 199 4.09 -9.21 -27.84
CA LEU A 199 2.74 -8.68 -28.03
C LEU A 199 2.29 -8.95 -29.46
N SER A 200 1.01 -9.30 -29.65
CA SER A 200 0.39 -9.33 -30.97
C SER A 200 -0.57 -8.15 -31.11
N PRO A 201 -0.63 -7.48 -32.27
CA PRO A 201 -1.69 -6.53 -32.53
C PRO A 201 -3.04 -7.25 -32.63
N SER A 202 -4.05 -6.72 -31.96
CA SER A 202 -5.45 -7.14 -32.13
C SER A 202 -6.35 -5.91 -32.22
N SER A 203 -7.55 -6.06 -32.80
CA SER A 203 -8.50 -4.95 -32.97
C SER A 203 -9.90 -5.23 -32.40
N PRO A 204 -10.05 -5.76 -31.17
CA PRO A 204 -11.36 -5.87 -30.55
C PRO A 204 -11.95 -4.48 -30.24
N PRO A 205 -13.28 -4.35 -30.13
CA PRO A 205 -13.88 -3.15 -29.54
C PRO A 205 -13.43 -3.03 -28.07
N ALA A 206 -12.74 -1.94 -27.75
CA ALA A 206 -12.23 -1.66 -26.41
C ALA A 206 -12.78 -0.33 -25.87
N TRP A 207 -12.88 -0.24 -24.54
CA TRP A 207 -13.17 1.02 -23.86
C TRP A 207 -11.91 1.88 -23.79
N ILE A 208 -12.02 3.13 -24.24
CA ILE A 208 -10.92 4.08 -24.28
C ILE A 208 -11.29 5.27 -23.41
N ARG A 209 -10.38 5.64 -22.49
CA ARG A 209 -10.42 6.92 -21.79
C ARG A 209 -9.71 7.98 -22.63
N SER A 210 -10.40 9.08 -22.92
CA SER A 210 -9.86 10.20 -23.69
C SER A 210 -8.83 11.00 -22.87
N SER A 211 -7.56 10.58 -22.87
CA SER A 211 -6.48 11.37 -22.25
C SER A 211 -6.14 12.65 -23.02
N ALA A 212 -6.33 12.65 -24.35
CA ALA A 212 -6.06 13.80 -25.23
C ALA A 212 -7.00 15.00 -25.05
N ARG A 213 -8.05 14.88 -24.23
CA ARG A 213 -8.97 15.97 -23.85
C ARG A 213 -8.79 16.44 -22.41
N LEU A 214 -7.79 15.90 -21.70
CA LEU A 214 -7.31 16.56 -20.50
C LEU A 214 -6.53 17.80 -20.93
N PRO A 215 -6.71 18.96 -20.26
CA PRO A 215 -6.07 20.19 -20.70
C PRO A 215 -4.53 20.03 -20.73
N SER A 216 -3.85 20.87 -21.50
CA SER A 216 -2.39 21.10 -21.47
C SER A 216 -1.85 21.36 -20.05
N SER A 217 -2.74 21.54 -19.07
CA SER A 217 -2.49 21.65 -17.64
C SER A 217 -1.59 20.54 -17.08
N LEU A 218 -1.68 19.28 -17.56
CA LEU A 218 -0.81 18.20 -17.05
C LEU A 218 0.68 18.45 -17.34
N HIS A 219 1.02 19.09 -18.46
CA HIS A 219 2.40 19.48 -18.76
C HIS A 219 2.75 20.84 -18.13
N GLN A 220 1.78 21.74 -17.99
CA GLN A 220 2.00 23.06 -17.38
C GLN A 220 2.20 22.97 -15.86
N SER A 221 1.61 21.97 -15.18
CA SER A 221 1.73 21.78 -13.73
C SER A 221 3.04 21.12 -13.27
N ILE A 222 3.88 20.65 -14.20
CA ILE A 222 5.20 20.03 -13.91
C ILE A 222 6.33 21.07 -14.00
N ARG A 223 6.00 22.33 -14.25
CA ARG A 223 6.97 23.43 -14.21
C ARG A 223 7.08 23.93 -12.77
N TRP A 224 8.24 23.68 -12.17
CA TRP A 224 8.75 24.43 -11.03
C TRP A 224 9.26 25.79 -11.49
#